data_AF-B4MFZ8-F1
#
_entry.id   AF-B4MFZ8-F1
#
_cell.length_a   1.000
_cell.length_b   1.000
_cell.length_c   1.000
_cell.angle_alpha   90.00
_cell.angle_beta   90.00
_cell.angle_gamma   90.00
#
_symmetry.space_group_name_H-M   'P 1'
#
loop_
_entity.id
_entity.type
_entity.pdbx_description
1 polymer ?
#
loop_
_entity_poly.entity_id
_entity_poly.type
_entity_poly.pdbx_seq_one_letter_code
_entity_poly.pdbx_strand_id
1 'polypeptide(L)'
;MWQTDADTNISDCAERIMESIGYALYMHRQELGRPRRCRRLMRIASTKLRLTNELIWLERCQWQLEEPDYQQWSALNREREYRDILEHNMQQQQLKQQQLRQRQLDRRRHETCQNTARPV
;
A
#
# COMPACT_ATOMS: atom_id res chain seq x y z
N MET A 1 -47.75 15.35 -30.54
CA MET A 1 -46.47 15.89 -30.02
C MET A 1 -46.21 15.14 -28.72
N TRP A 2 -45.46 14.05 -28.77
CA TRP A 2 -45.18 13.20 -27.61
C TRP A 2 -43.99 13.82 -26.87
N GLN A 3 -44.24 14.40 -25.70
CA GLN A 3 -43.20 14.88 -24.80
C GLN A 3 -42.78 13.74 -23.87
N THR A 4 -41.47 13.61 -23.69
CA THR A 4 -40.75 12.45 -23.17
C THR A 4 -40.69 12.45 -21.64
N ASP A 5 -41.49 11.61 -20.99
CA ASP A 5 -41.36 11.31 -19.54
C ASP A 5 -40.15 10.41 -19.21
N ALA A 6 -39.37 10.05 -20.23
CA ALA A 6 -38.19 9.19 -20.10
C ALA A 6 -36.97 9.94 -19.55
N ASP A 7 -36.86 11.25 -19.79
CA ASP A 7 -35.64 12.01 -19.52
C ASP A 7 -35.47 12.32 -18.02
N THR A 8 -36.58 12.47 -17.28
CA THR A 8 -36.61 12.70 -15.83
C THR A 8 -36.19 11.47 -15.02
N ASN A 9 -36.57 10.26 -15.46
CA ASN A 9 -36.20 9.00 -14.80
C ASN A 9 -34.73 8.63 -14.99
N ILE A 10 -34.11 9.03 -16.10
CA ILE A 10 -32.69 8.78 -16.37
C ILE A 10 -31.81 9.67 -15.48
N SER A 11 -32.23 10.92 -15.27
CA SER A 11 -31.54 11.86 -14.38
C SER A 11 -31.47 11.36 -12.94
N ASP A 12 -32.59 10.89 -12.39
CA ASP A 12 -32.70 10.44 -11.00
C ASP A 12 -31.93 9.12 -10.76
N CYS A 13 -31.89 8.23 -11.77
CA CYS A 13 -31.05 7.04 -11.75
C CYS A 13 -29.56 7.37 -11.82
N ALA A 14 -29.17 8.33 -12.68
CA ALA A 14 -27.79 8.77 -12.80
C ALA A 14 -27.29 9.43 -11.50
N GLU A 15 -28.13 10.20 -10.83
CA GLU A 15 -27.83 10.86 -9.56
C GLU A 15 -27.59 9.83 -8.44
N ARG A 16 -28.45 8.81 -8.34
CA ARG A 16 -28.27 7.67 -7.41
C ARG A 16 -27.02 6.83 -7.69
N ILE A 17 -26.68 6.61 -8.96
CA ILE A 17 -25.46 5.91 -9.35
C ILE A 17 -24.22 6.75 -8.96
N MET A 18 -24.26 8.06 -9.19
CA MET A 18 -23.18 8.97 -8.79
C MET A 18 -23.02 9.05 -7.28
N GLU A 19 -24.10 9.06 -6.50
CA GLU A 19 -24.05 8.97 -5.03
C GLU A 19 -23.43 7.63 -4.57
N SER A 20 -23.84 6.52 -5.19
CA SER A 20 -23.29 5.20 -4.88
C SER A 20 -21.79 5.11 -5.23
N ILE A 21 -21.37 5.68 -6.36
CA ILE A 21 -19.96 5.75 -6.76
C ILE A 21 -19.18 6.66 -5.82
N GLY A 22 -19.72 7.84 -5.49
CA GLY A 22 -19.13 8.79 -4.55
C GLY A 22 -18.93 8.17 -3.17
N TYR A 23 -19.94 7.45 -2.67
CA TYR A 23 -19.87 6.71 -1.41
C TYR A 23 -18.86 5.55 -1.48
N ALA A 24 -18.84 4.78 -2.58
CA ALA A 24 -17.87 3.70 -2.77
C ALA A 24 -16.42 4.23 -2.79
N LEU A 25 -16.17 5.35 -3.48
CA LEU A 25 -14.87 6.01 -3.53
C LEU A 25 -14.47 6.58 -2.16
N TYR A 26 -15.42 7.17 -1.43
CA TYR A 26 -15.21 7.63 -0.06
C TYR A 26 -14.83 6.49 0.89
N MET A 27 -15.58 5.40 0.87
CA MET A 27 -15.32 4.21 1.68
C MET A 27 -13.99 3.56 1.30
N HIS A 28 -13.66 3.52 0.01
CA HIS A 28 -12.35 3.06 -0.44
C HIS A 28 -11.23 3.92 0.14
N ARG A 29 -11.36 5.25 0.07
CA ARG A 29 -10.39 6.21 0.61
C ARG A 29 -10.25 6.11 2.14
N GLN A 30 -11.35 5.90 2.87
CA GLN A 30 -11.35 5.57 4.31
C GLN A 30 -10.56 4.28 4.60
N GLU A 31 -10.80 3.23 3.82
CA GLU A 31 -10.11 1.95 3.98
C GLU A 31 -8.61 2.05 3.65
N LEU A 32 -8.24 2.88 2.66
CA LEU A 32 -6.85 3.22 2.35
C LEU A 32 -6.14 3.92 3.52
N GLY A 33 -6.87 4.74 4.30
CA GLY A 33 -6.35 5.46 5.46
C GLY A 33 -6.18 4.59 6.72
N ARG A 34 -6.68 3.35 6.75
CA ARG A 34 -6.67 2.54 7.97
C ARG A 34 -5.25 2.06 8.34
N PRO A 35 -4.79 2.31 9.57
CA PRO A 35 -3.44 1.93 10.02
C PRO A 35 -3.20 0.42 10.03
N ARG A 36 -4.27 -0.40 10.10
CA ARG A 36 -4.18 -1.86 10.03
C ARG A 36 -3.82 -2.37 8.62
N ARG A 37 -4.20 -1.64 7.57
CA ARG A 37 -3.90 -2.01 6.17
C ARG A 37 -2.41 -1.86 5.88
N CYS A 38 -1.78 -0.77 6.29
CA CYS A 38 -0.33 -0.56 6.14
C CYS A 38 0.49 -1.68 6.79
N ARG A 39 0.08 -2.13 7.99
CA ARG A 39 0.72 -3.27 8.68
C ARG A 39 0.52 -4.59 7.92
N ARG A 40 -0.68 -4.83 7.40
CA ARG A 40 -0.98 -6.02 6.58
C ARG A 40 -0.17 -6.03 5.29
N LEU A 41 -0.09 -4.90 4.58
CA LEU A 41 0.70 -4.76 3.36
C LEU A 41 2.19 -4.97 3.62
N MET A 42 2.73 -4.41 4.71
CA MET A 42 4.12 -4.67 5.12
C MET A 42 4.35 -6.15 5.44
N ARG A 43 3.44 -6.81 6.15
CA ARG A 43 3.55 -8.25 6.40
C ARG A 43 3.57 -9.05 5.11
N ILE A 44 2.66 -8.75 4.17
CA ILE A 44 2.62 -9.40 2.85
C ILE A 44 3.94 -9.16 2.10
N ALA A 45 4.44 -7.92 2.10
CA ALA A 45 5.71 -7.58 1.46
C ALA A 45 6.90 -8.31 2.10
N SER A 46 6.96 -8.39 3.44
CA SER A 46 7.96 -9.19 4.17
C SER A 46 7.90 -10.67 3.79
N THR A 47 6.70 -11.24 3.69
CA THR A 47 6.53 -12.63 3.26
C THR A 47 6.99 -12.83 1.82
N LYS A 48 6.62 -11.92 0.91
CA LYS A 48 7.09 -11.97 -0.49
C LYS A 48 8.61 -11.92 -0.56
N LEU A 49 9.24 -10.99 0.15
CA LEU A 49 10.69 -10.86 0.20
C LEU A 49 11.36 -12.14 0.71
N ARG A 50 10.82 -12.74 1.78
CA ARG A 50 11.32 -14.02 2.32
C ARG A 50 11.22 -15.12 1.26
N LEU A 51 10.05 -15.31 0.66
CA LEU A 51 9.84 -16.36 -0.34
C LEU A 51 10.74 -16.18 -1.57
N THR A 52 10.91 -14.95 -2.06
CA THR A 52 11.83 -14.65 -3.17
C THR A 52 13.27 -15.01 -2.81
N ASN A 53 13.71 -14.73 -1.58
CA ASN A 53 15.05 -15.14 -1.13
C ASN A 53 15.22 -16.67 -1.07
N GLU A 54 14.22 -17.39 -0.57
CA GLU A 54 14.24 -18.86 -0.55
C GLU A 54 14.28 -19.44 -1.98
N LEU A 55 13.49 -18.89 -2.91
CA LEU A 55 13.51 -19.29 -4.32
C LEU A 55 14.88 -19.06 -4.97
N ILE A 56 15.45 -17.87 -4.77
CA ILE A 56 16.80 -17.55 -5.26
C ILE A 56 17.84 -18.51 -4.70
N TRP A 57 17.72 -18.88 -3.42
CA TRP A 57 18.63 -19.82 -2.77
C TRP A 57 18.47 -21.24 -3.34
N LEU A 58 17.24 -21.71 -3.48
CA LEU A 58 16.95 -23.04 -4.03
C LEU A 58 17.47 -23.19 -5.47
N GLU A 59 17.24 -22.20 -6.34
CA GLU A 59 17.76 -22.25 -7.71
C GLU A 59 19.29 -22.30 -7.73
N ARG A 60 19.97 -21.50 -6.88
CA ARG A 60 21.43 -21.54 -6.78
C ARG A 60 21.95 -22.91 -6.34
N CYS A 61 21.27 -23.57 -5.41
CA CYS A 61 21.63 -24.92 -5.00
C CYS A 61 21.41 -25.93 -6.13
N GLN A 62 20.31 -25.80 -6.88
CA GLN A 62 20.05 -26.65 -8.05
C GLN A 62 21.13 -26.48 -9.12
N TRP A 63 21.63 -25.26 -9.33
CA TRP A 63 22.67 -24.98 -10.32
C TRP A 63 24.04 -25.57 -9.99
N GLN A 64 24.25 -26.03 -8.75
CA GLN A 64 25.45 -26.80 -8.40
C GLN A 64 25.38 -28.24 -8.92
N LEU A 65 24.18 -28.73 -9.23
CA LEU A 65 23.93 -30.08 -9.73
C LEU A 65 23.75 -30.11 -11.25
N GLU A 66 23.18 -29.04 -11.83
CA GLU A 66 22.88 -28.95 -13.26
C GLU A 66 23.16 -27.53 -13.76
N GLU A 67 23.85 -27.37 -14.89
CA GLU A 67 24.14 -26.04 -15.42
C GLU A 67 22.84 -25.36 -15.88
N PRO A 68 22.58 -24.11 -15.45
CA PRO A 68 21.35 -23.42 -15.79
C PRO A 68 21.28 -23.03 -17.26
N ASP A 69 20.07 -23.14 -17.81
CA ASP A 69 19.76 -22.56 -19.10
C ASP A 69 19.71 -21.01 -19.01
N TYR A 70 19.91 -20.35 -20.15
CA TYR A 70 19.80 -18.90 -20.27
C TYR A 70 18.49 -18.35 -19.73
N GLN A 71 17.36 -19.05 -19.97
CA GLN A 71 16.06 -18.61 -19.48
C GLN A 71 15.98 -18.61 -17.95
N GLN A 72 16.55 -19.63 -17.30
CA GLN A 72 16.61 -19.73 -15.83
C GLN A 72 17.51 -18.63 -15.27
N TRP A 73 18.64 -18.36 -15.92
CA TRP A 73 19.52 -17.25 -15.56
C TRP A 73 18.81 -15.88 -15.65
N SER A 74 18.08 -15.66 -16.74
CA SER A 74 17.30 -14.44 -16.95
C SER A 74 16.19 -14.29 -15.90
N ALA A 75 15.48 -15.38 -15.59
CA ALA A 75 14.44 -15.41 -14.57
C ALA A 75 15.02 -15.06 -13.18
N LEU A 76 16.14 -15.67 -12.79
CA LEU A 76 16.78 -15.39 -11.51
C LEU A 76 17.22 -13.93 -11.38
N ASN A 77 17.72 -13.32 -12.46
CA ASN A 77 18.06 -11.89 -12.46
C ASN A 77 16.84 -11.00 -12.23
N ARG A 78 15.70 -11.30 -12.87
CA ARG A 78 14.44 -10.57 -12.63
C ARG A 78 13.96 -10.70 -11.19
N GLU A 79 14.09 -11.90 -10.59
CA GLU A 79 13.74 -12.12 -9.19
C GLU A 79 14.64 -11.32 -8.23
N ARG A 80 15.94 -11.19 -8.55
CA ARG A 80 16.87 -10.33 -7.79
C ARG A 80 16.50 -8.85 -7.90
N GLU A 81 16.23 -8.37 -9.11
CA GLU A 81 15.78 -6.99 -9.33
C GLU A 81 14.48 -6.71 -8.57
N TYR A 82 13.52 -7.64 -8.64
CA TYR A 82 12.27 -7.54 -7.90
C TYR A 82 12.49 -7.46 -6.38
N ARG A 83 13.35 -8.33 -5.84
CA ARG A 83 13.73 -8.32 -4.42
C ARG A 83 14.29 -6.96 -4.01
N ASP A 84 15.24 -6.42 -4.76
CA ASP A 84 15.92 -5.17 -4.43
C ASP A 84 14.95 -3.98 -4.47
N ILE A 85 14.08 -3.93 -5.48
CA ILE A 85 13.00 -2.92 -5.58
C ILE A 85 12.02 -3.04 -4.41
N LEU A 86 11.62 -4.27 -4.04
CA LEU A 86 10.68 -4.50 -2.95
C LEU A 86 11.29 -4.09 -1.60
N GLU A 87 12.55 -4.43 -1.36
CA GLU A 87 13.29 -4.05 -0.15
C GLU A 87 13.41 -2.53 -0.03
N HIS A 88 13.79 -1.85 -1.12
CA HIS A 88 13.84 -0.39 -1.16
C HIS A 88 12.47 0.25 -0.83
N ASN A 89 11.39 -0.25 -1.45
CA ASN A 89 10.03 0.25 -1.20
C ASN A 89 9.60 0.04 0.26
N MET A 90 9.94 -1.10 0.84
CA MET A 90 9.65 -1.37 2.25
C MET A 90 10.43 -0.43 3.17
N GLN A 91 11.71 -0.19 2.91
CA GLN A 91 12.54 0.73 3.68
C GLN A 91 11.98 2.16 3.61
N GLN A 92 11.65 2.65 2.41
CA GLN A 92 11.03 3.96 2.23
C GLN A 92 9.70 4.09 2.99
N GLN A 93 8.88 3.03 2.98
CA GLN A 93 7.62 3.03 3.72
C GLN A 93 7.83 3.06 5.24
N GLN A 94 8.86 2.38 5.75
CA GLN A 94 9.21 2.42 7.17
C GLN A 94 9.71 3.81 7.58
N LEU A 95 10.58 4.45 6.77
CA LEU A 95 11.06 5.80 7.01
C LEU A 95 9.91 6.81 7.06
N LYS A 96 8.98 6.75 6.11
CA LYS A 96 7.77 7.60 6.12
C LYS A 96 6.94 7.41 7.40
N GLN A 97 6.74 6.16 7.83
CA GLN A 97 6.00 5.89 9.07
C GLN A 97 6.74 6.40 10.32
N GLN A 98 8.07 6.29 10.37
CA GLN A 98 8.87 6.83 11.47
C GLN A 98 8.76 8.36 11.54
N GLN A 99 8.90 9.05 10.41
CA GLN A 99 8.76 10.51 10.33
C GLN A 99 7.37 10.98 10.77
N LEU A 100 6.31 10.29 10.35
CA LEU A 100 4.94 10.61 10.78
C LEU A 100 4.76 10.41 12.28
N ARG A 101 5.30 9.33 12.87
CA ARG A 101 5.28 9.11 14.32
C ARG A 101 6.05 10.20 15.06
N GLN A 102 7.22 10.59 14.57
CA GLN A 102 8.03 11.65 15.17
C GLN A 102 7.28 12.97 15.20
N ARG A 103 6.69 13.40 14.07
CA ARG A 103 5.86 14.62 13.99
C ARG A 103 4.68 14.60 14.96
N GLN A 104 4.04 13.43 15.14
CA GLN A 104 2.94 13.29 16.11
C GLN A 104 3.43 13.43 17.55
N LEU A 105 4.60 12.86 17.88
CA LEU A 105 5.20 13.01 19.20
C LEU A 105 5.61 14.46 19.47
N ASP A 106 6.23 15.13 18.50
CA ASP A 106 6.62 16.53 18.63
C ASP A 106 5.40 17.44 18.82
N ARG A 107 4.33 17.21 18.06
CA ARG A 107 3.05 17.92 18.23
C ARG A 107 2.48 17.73 19.65
N ARG A 108 2.44 16.50 20.15
CA ARG A 108 1.97 16.20 21.52
C ARG A 108 2.85 16.87 22.59
N ARG A 109 4.17 16.91 22.39
CA ARG A 109 5.10 17.59 23.30
C ARG A 109 4.83 19.10 23.35
N HIS A 110 4.61 19.74 22.20
CA HIS A 110 4.24 21.15 22.14
C HIS A 110 2.89 21.43 22.84
N GLU A 111 1.89 20.56 22.66
CA GLU A 111 0.59 20.66 23.34
C GLU A 111 0.74 20.52 24.88
N THR A 112 1.59 19.62 25.36
CA THR A 112 1.85 19.48 26.81
C THR A 112 2.56 20.68 27.42
N CYS A 113 3.53 21.29 26.72
CA CYS A 113 4.23 22.49 27.22
C CYS A 113 3.32 23.73 27.27
N GLN A 114 2.32 23.83 26.38
CA GLN A 114 1.33 24.92 26.42
C GLN A 114 0.33 24.79 27.57
N ASN A 115 -0.01 23.55 27.97
CA ASN A 115 -0.95 23.29 29.06
C ASN A 115 -0.34 23.46 30.45
N THR A 116 0.98 23.29 30.61
CA THR A 116 1.67 23.55 31.89
C THR A 116 2.03 25.03 32.12
N ALA A 117 1.84 25.89 31.12
CA ALA A 117 2.21 27.31 31.17
C ALA A 117 1.02 28.26 31.46
N ARG A 118 -0.19 27.74 31.70
CA ARG A 118 -1.33 28.54 32.19
C ARG A 118 -1.37 28.47 33.71
N PRO A 119 -0.98 29.54 34.45
CA PRO A 119 -1.25 29.61 35.87
C PRO A 119 -2.76 29.83 36.08
N VAL A 120 -3.28 29.21 37.15
CA VAL A 120 -4.66 29.39 37.66
C VAL A 120 -4.83 30.79 38.22
#